data_AF-A0A511QZM9-F1
#
_entry.id   AF-A0A511QZM9-F1
#
_cell.length_a   1.000
_cell.length_b   1.000
_cell.length_c   1.000
_cell.angle_alpha   90.00
_cell.angle_beta   90.00
_cell.angle_gamma   90.00
#
_symmetry.space_group_name_H-M   'P 1'
#
loop_
_entity.id
_entity.type
_entity.pdbx_description
1 polymer ?
#
loop_
_entity_poly.entity_id
_entity_poly.type
_entity_poly.pdbx_seq_one_letter_code
_entity_poly.pdbx_strand_id
1 'polypeptide(L)'
;MRRKWFYLALSALALSALVLAQGRYQIGTPLNEQEVQEWNIRPSILANGIGLPPGQGTVDEGAKVYATHCAGCHGSSGEGGAFTRLVSEPFPITKETDSVDFAIGNYWQYATTLFDYTRRAMPFATPGILSNDEVYAVVAYILYQNGVIDESEPMNAQTLPRVQMPARALLELDPGTQKRFPWLKLP
;
A
#
# COMPACT_ATOMS: atom_id res chain seq x y z
N MET A 1 60.23 3.25 -17.00
CA MET A 1 59.49 4.46 -16.56
C MET A 1 57.98 4.37 -16.80
N ARG A 2 57.49 4.00 -17.99
CA ARG A 2 56.04 3.98 -18.36
C ARG A 2 55.08 3.27 -17.39
N ARG A 3 55.48 2.16 -16.75
CA ARG A 3 54.64 1.45 -15.75
C ARG A 3 54.32 2.29 -14.50
N LYS A 4 55.27 3.09 -14.00
CA LYS A 4 55.05 3.93 -12.80
C LYS A 4 54.01 5.03 -13.04
N TRP A 5 53.99 5.60 -14.25
CA TRP A 5 53.01 6.61 -14.67
C TRP A 5 51.61 6.02 -14.87
N PHE A 6 51.53 4.76 -15.30
CA PHE A 6 50.26 4.05 -15.46
C PHE A 6 49.57 3.80 -14.10
N TYR A 7 50.34 3.38 -13.08
CA TYR A 7 49.82 3.19 -11.72
C TYR A 7 49.45 4.52 -11.03
N LEU A 8 50.21 5.60 -11.29
CA LEU A 8 49.89 6.95 -10.80
C LEU A 8 48.62 7.54 -11.44
N ALA A 9 48.37 7.25 -12.71
CA ALA A 9 47.15 7.68 -13.39
C ALA A 9 45.91 6.92 -12.90
N LEU A 10 46.03 5.61 -12.63
CA LEU A 10 44.93 4.81 -12.06
C LEU A 10 44.57 5.26 -10.64
N SER A 11 45.55 5.57 -9.80
CA SER A 11 45.29 6.05 -8.44
C SER A 11 44.68 7.45 -8.41
N ALA A 12 45.05 8.34 -9.34
CA ALA A 12 44.43 9.66 -9.47
C ALA A 12 42.96 9.61 -9.96
N LEU A 13 42.61 8.64 -10.82
CA LEU A 13 41.22 8.42 -11.24
C LEU A 13 40.35 7.86 -10.11
N ALA A 14 40.90 6.96 -9.29
CA ALA A 14 40.19 6.41 -8.13
C ALA A 14 39.91 7.48 -7.06
N LEU A 15 40.83 8.43 -6.85
CA LEU A 15 40.66 9.52 -5.89
C LEU A 15 39.59 10.54 -6.33
N SER A 16 39.47 10.80 -7.64
CA SER A 16 38.49 11.75 -8.18
C SER A 16 37.05 11.18 -8.17
N ALA A 17 36.89 9.87 -8.31
CA ALA A 17 35.59 9.21 -8.15
C ALA A 17 35.06 9.29 -6.70
N LEU A 18 35.94 9.25 -5.69
CA LEU A 18 35.57 9.40 -4.28
C LEU A 18 35.04 10.81 -3.94
N VAL A 19 35.55 11.85 -4.60
CA VAL A 19 35.10 13.24 -4.40
C VAL A 19 33.74 13.48 -5.05
N LEU A 20 33.44 12.84 -6.19
CA LEU A 20 32.13 12.94 -6.86
C LEU A 20 31.02 12.17 -6.13
N ALA A 21 31.37 11.20 -5.28
CA ALA A 21 30.42 10.47 -4.44
C ALA A 21 29.97 11.28 -3.20
N GLN A 22 30.73 12.29 -2.81
CA GLN A 22 30.31 13.26 -1.79
C GLN A 22 29.40 14.26 -2.50
N GLY A 23 28.10 14.26 -2.21
CA GLY A 23 27.10 15.10 -2.91
C GLY A 23 27.53 16.57 -3.03
N ARG A 24 26.90 17.33 -3.94
CA ARG A 24 27.29 18.71 -4.32
C ARG A 24 27.67 19.67 -3.18
N TYR A 25 27.13 19.44 -1.97
CA TYR A 25 27.36 20.26 -0.78
C TYR A 25 28.09 19.54 0.38
N GLN A 26 28.44 18.26 0.21
CA GLN A 26 29.13 17.41 1.22
C GLN A 26 28.44 17.38 2.59
N ILE A 27 27.10 17.46 2.61
CA ILE A 27 26.30 17.34 3.83
C ILE A 27 25.83 15.88 3.96
N GLY A 28 26.07 15.29 5.12
CA GLY A 28 25.68 13.92 5.45
C GLY A 28 26.61 12.85 4.86
N THR A 29 26.36 11.60 5.24
CA THR A 29 27.06 10.40 4.73
C THR A 29 26.06 9.52 3.98
N PRO A 30 26.41 9.02 2.77
CA PRO A 30 25.57 8.03 2.10
C PRO A 30 25.38 6.80 2.99
N LEU A 31 24.13 6.35 3.14
CA LEU A 31 23.83 5.10 3.83
C LEU A 31 24.25 3.92 2.95
N ASN A 32 24.87 2.91 3.57
CA ASN A 32 25.10 1.63 2.93
C ASN A 32 23.81 0.78 2.93
N GLU A 33 23.80 -0.33 2.18
CA GLU A 33 22.61 -1.17 2.05
C GLU A 33 22.10 -1.71 3.39
N GLN A 34 23.00 -2.10 4.30
CA GLN A 34 22.63 -2.60 5.61
C GLN A 34 21.94 -1.51 6.44
N GLU A 35 22.48 -0.29 6.45
CA GLU A 35 21.84 0.85 7.11
C GLU A 35 20.46 1.11 6.50
N VAL A 36 20.32 1.13 5.18
CA VAL A 36 19.01 1.28 4.54
C VAL A 36 18.01 0.22 5.01
N GLN A 37 18.42 -1.05 5.15
CA GLN A 37 17.54 -2.11 5.65
C GLN A 37 17.16 -1.91 7.11
N GLU A 38 18.08 -1.47 7.96
CA GLU A 38 17.82 -1.19 9.39
C GLU A 38 16.80 -0.06 9.57
N TRP A 39 16.82 0.95 8.70
CA TRP A 39 15.85 2.06 8.73
C TRP A 39 14.54 1.72 7.99
N ASN A 40 14.54 0.75 7.08
CA ASN A 40 13.39 0.37 6.27
C ASN A 40 12.58 -0.81 6.84
N ILE A 41 12.30 -0.80 8.15
CA ILE A 41 11.59 -1.87 8.85
C ILE A 41 10.16 -2.13 8.35
N ARG A 42 9.55 -1.15 7.67
CA ARG A 42 8.22 -1.25 7.04
C ARG A 42 8.24 -0.52 5.69
N PRO A 43 8.72 -1.17 4.62
CA PRO A 43 8.74 -0.56 3.29
C PRO A 43 7.33 -0.15 2.88
N SER A 44 7.25 0.95 2.15
CA SER A 44 6.01 1.37 1.48
C SER A 44 5.58 0.28 0.51
N ILE A 45 4.28 0.04 0.44
CA ILE A 45 3.73 -1.01 -0.42
C ILE A 45 3.12 -0.36 -1.64
N LEU A 46 3.68 -0.70 -2.80
CA LEU A 46 3.26 -0.12 -4.06
C LEU A 46 2.06 -0.86 -4.66
N ALA A 47 1.40 -0.22 -5.62
CA ALA A 47 0.27 -0.77 -6.35
C ALA A 47 0.57 -2.14 -7.02
N ASN A 48 1.82 -2.39 -7.41
CA ASN A 48 2.27 -3.62 -8.05
C ASN A 48 2.76 -4.69 -7.04
N GLY A 49 2.62 -4.46 -5.73
CA GLY A 49 3.01 -5.41 -4.69
C GLY A 49 4.46 -5.31 -4.21
N ILE A 50 5.30 -4.44 -4.79
CA ILE A 50 6.63 -4.16 -4.24
C ILE A 50 6.48 -3.68 -2.79
N GLY A 51 7.23 -4.30 -1.87
CA GLY A 51 7.19 -4.01 -0.44
C GLY A 51 6.27 -4.93 0.37
N LEU A 52 5.49 -5.80 -0.27
CA LEU A 52 4.69 -6.80 0.45
C LEU A 52 5.60 -7.79 1.19
N PRO A 53 5.39 -8.00 2.50
CA PRO A 53 6.16 -8.97 3.26
C PRO A 53 5.67 -10.40 3.01
N PRO A 54 6.47 -11.44 3.34
CA PRO A 54 5.97 -12.81 3.31
C PRO A 54 4.83 -12.99 4.32
N GLY A 55 3.86 -13.80 3.92
CA GLY A 55 2.71 -14.18 4.72
C GLY A 55 1.52 -14.56 3.85
N GLN A 56 0.47 -15.07 4.49
CA GLN A 56 -0.79 -15.37 3.85
C GLN A 56 -1.95 -15.37 4.86
N GLY A 57 -3.18 -15.21 4.36
CA GLY A 57 -4.37 -15.33 5.19
C GLY A 57 -5.63 -15.59 4.37
N THR A 58 -6.53 -16.36 4.94
CA THR A 58 -7.85 -16.70 4.36
C THR A 58 -8.93 -15.74 4.83
N VAL A 59 -10.08 -15.75 4.14
CA VAL A 59 -11.28 -14.98 4.53
C VAL A 59 -11.74 -15.37 5.94
N ASP A 60 -11.78 -16.66 6.26
CA ASP A 60 -12.20 -17.18 7.57
C ASP A 60 -11.29 -16.76 8.72
N GLU A 61 -9.97 -16.77 8.50
CA GLU A 61 -9.01 -16.21 9.46
C GLU A 61 -9.24 -14.71 9.62
N GLY A 62 -9.50 -14.02 8.50
CA GLY A 62 -9.77 -12.59 8.48
C GLY A 62 -11.01 -12.19 9.26
N ALA A 63 -12.08 -13.00 9.20
CA ALA A 63 -13.29 -12.78 9.97
C ALA A 63 -13.01 -12.79 11.48
N LYS A 64 -12.14 -13.68 11.96
CA LYS A 64 -11.74 -13.76 13.37
C LYS A 64 -10.90 -12.55 13.79
N VAL A 65 -9.94 -12.15 12.96
CA VAL A 65 -9.14 -10.94 13.18
C VAL A 65 -10.03 -9.70 13.22
N TYR A 66 -10.97 -9.60 12.27
CA TYR A 66 -11.91 -8.49 12.16
C TYR A 66 -12.80 -8.36 13.39
N ALA A 67 -13.42 -9.48 13.83
CA ALA A 67 -14.28 -9.50 15.01
C ALA A 67 -13.53 -9.05 16.27
N THR A 68 -12.25 -9.39 16.38
CA THR A 68 -11.42 -9.08 17.55
C THR A 68 -10.92 -7.63 17.53
N HIS A 69 -10.51 -7.13 16.36
CA HIS A 69 -9.71 -5.89 16.26
C HIS A 69 -10.39 -4.74 15.54
N CYS A 70 -11.46 -4.98 14.77
CA CYS A 70 -12.04 -4.00 13.86
C CYS A 70 -13.52 -3.70 14.18
N ALA A 71 -14.29 -4.73 14.52
CA ALA A 71 -15.74 -4.65 14.59
C ALA A 71 -16.28 -3.64 15.61
N GLY A 72 -15.56 -3.41 16.71
CA GLY A 72 -15.96 -2.45 17.75
C GLY A 72 -16.04 -0.99 17.26
N CYS A 73 -15.33 -0.66 16.19
CA CYS A 73 -15.29 0.69 15.61
C CYS A 73 -16.01 0.77 14.26
N HIS A 74 -15.87 -0.26 13.43
CA HIS A 74 -16.29 -0.28 12.03
C HIS A 74 -17.60 -1.06 11.78
N GLY A 75 -18.28 -1.52 12.84
CA GLY A 75 -19.48 -2.34 12.73
C GLY A 75 -19.15 -3.83 12.58
N SER A 76 -20.14 -4.68 12.78
CA SER A 76 -19.95 -6.14 12.80
C SER A 76 -19.54 -6.72 11.44
N SER A 77 -20.00 -6.07 10.37
CA SER A 77 -19.83 -6.47 8.97
C SER A 77 -19.16 -5.39 8.12
N GLY A 78 -18.69 -4.29 8.72
CA GLY A 78 -18.08 -3.16 8.02
C GLY A 78 -19.05 -2.03 7.65
N GLU A 79 -20.28 -2.06 8.14
CA GLU A 79 -21.33 -1.07 7.93
C GLU A 79 -21.02 0.32 8.52
N GLY A 80 -19.97 0.42 9.35
CA GLY A 80 -19.57 1.63 10.06
C GLY A 80 -20.26 1.75 11.42
N GLY A 81 -19.98 2.85 12.12
CA GLY A 81 -20.52 3.12 13.44
C GLY A 81 -19.87 4.35 14.05
N ALA A 82 -19.07 4.13 15.10
CA ALA A 82 -18.25 5.20 15.67
C ALA A 82 -17.19 5.72 14.68
N PHE A 83 -16.74 4.86 13.76
CA PHE A 83 -15.80 5.20 12.69
C PHE A 83 -16.39 4.89 11.31
N THR A 84 -15.65 5.29 10.27
CA THR A 84 -16.07 5.13 8.87
C THR A 84 -16.47 3.70 8.54
N ARG A 85 -17.42 3.55 7.63
CA ARG A 85 -17.73 2.25 7.03
C ARG A 85 -16.60 1.76 6.15
N LEU A 86 -16.49 0.44 6.06
CA LEU A 86 -15.50 -0.27 5.25
C LEU A 86 -16.15 -1.04 4.09
N VAL A 87 -17.47 -1.27 4.18
CA VAL A 87 -18.27 -2.03 3.21
C VAL A 87 -19.46 -1.16 2.80
N SER A 88 -19.64 -0.95 1.50
CA SER A 88 -20.76 -0.17 0.96
C SER A 88 -20.90 -0.36 -0.56
N GLU A 89 -22.14 -0.26 -1.04
CA GLU A 89 -22.52 -0.18 -2.46
C GLU A 89 -22.90 1.27 -2.85
N PRO A 90 -22.95 1.65 -4.15
CA PRO A 90 -22.68 0.87 -5.35
C PRO A 90 -21.17 0.76 -5.69
N PHE A 91 -20.80 -0.16 -6.58
CA PHE A 91 -19.43 -0.35 -7.07
C PHE A 91 -19.26 0.05 -8.55
N PRO A 92 -18.40 1.03 -8.90
CA PRO A 92 -17.81 2.04 -8.02
C PRO A 92 -18.84 3.10 -7.60
N ILE A 93 -18.41 4.08 -6.81
CA ILE A 93 -19.22 5.26 -6.52
C ILE A 93 -19.64 6.01 -7.80
N THR A 94 -20.78 6.69 -7.72
CA THR A 94 -21.32 7.58 -8.77
C THR A 94 -21.33 9.02 -8.27
N LYS A 95 -21.75 9.96 -9.12
CA LYS A 95 -21.92 11.37 -8.72
C LYS A 95 -23.00 11.52 -7.64
N GLU A 96 -23.99 10.64 -7.67
CA GLU A 96 -25.14 10.62 -6.77
C GLU A 96 -24.85 9.91 -5.44
N THR A 97 -23.73 9.18 -5.36
CA THR A 97 -23.30 8.51 -4.13
C THR A 97 -22.90 9.56 -3.09
N ASP A 98 -23.52 9.52 -1.91
CA ASP A 98 -23.12 10.39 -0.80
C ASP A 98 -21.71 10.03 -0.35
N SER A 99 -20.90 11.06 -0.05
CA SER A 99 -19.56 10.90 0.53
C SER A 99 -19.52 10.03 1.78
N VAL A 100 -20.61 9.97 2.56
CA VAL A 100 -20.66 9.07 3.72
C VAL A 100 -20.58 7.60 3.29
N ASP A 101 -21.14 7.26 2.12
CA ASP A 101 -21.21 5.90 1.54
C ASP A 101 -19.90 5.44 0.90
N PHE A 102 -18.85 6.25 0.94
CA PHE A 102 -17.55 5.87 0.41
C PHE A 102 -16.91 4.83 1.33
N ALA A 103 -16.50 3.73 0.74
CA ALA A 103 -15.96 2.55 1.40
C ALA A 103 -14.78 1.99 0.61
N ILE A 104 -14.17 0.92 1.14
CA ILE A 104 -13.01 0.28 0.51
C ILE A 104 -13.36 -0.24 -0.89
N GLY A 105 -14.42 -1.04 -1.03
CA GLY A 105 -14.72 -1.70 -2.30
C GLY A 105 -15.17 -0.73 -3.41
N ASN A 106 -15.83 0.38 -3.06
CA ASN A 106 -16.43 1.28 -4.05
C ASN A 106 -15.58 2.50 -4.40
N TYR A 107 -14.55 2.84 -3.60
CA TYR A 107 -13.76 4.06 -3.80
C TYR A 107 -12.25 3.81 -3.90
N TRP A 108 -11.69 2.79 -3.26
CA TRP A 108 -10.23 2.58 -3.24
C TRP A 108 -9.76 1.83 -4.49
N GLN A 109 -8.71 2.33 -5.15
CA GLN A 109 -8.27 1.81 -6.45
C GLN A 109 -7.28 0.64 -6.35
N TYR A 110 -6.66 0.43 -5.19
CA TYR A 110 -5.64 -0.60 -5.00
C TYR A 110 -5.84 -1.33 -3.67
N ALA A 111 -6.00 -2.66 -3.73
CA ALA A 111 -6.06 -3.51 -2.54
C ALA A 111 -4.77 -3.48 -1.72
N THR A 112 -3.62 -3.23 -2.37
CA THR A 112 -2.33 -3.07 -1.67
C THR A 112 -2.29 -1.84 -0.77
N THR A 113 -3.05 -0.78 -1.09
CA THR A 113 -3.19 0.39 -0.20
C THR A 113 -3.93 0.02 1.09
N LEU A 114 -4.96 -0.85 1.00
CA LEU A 114 -5.65 -1.37 2.18
C LEU A 114 -4.68 -2.15 3.08
N PHE A 115 -3.83 -3.00 2.49
CA PHE A 115 -2.83 -3.75 3.26
C PHE A 115 -1.79 -2.83 3.93
N ASP A 116 -1.19 -1.87 3.21
CA ASP A 116 -0.21 -0.94 3.81
C ASP A 116 -0.82 -0.15 4.96
N TYR A 117 -2.01 0.42 4.72
CA TYR A 117 -2.71 1.20 5.73
C TYR A 117 -3.04 0.36 6.95
N THR A 118 -3.57 -0.86 6.75
CA THR A 118 -3.92 -1.76 7.85
C THR A 118 -2.69 -2.14 8.66
N ARG A 119 -1.61 -2.56 8.01
CA ARG A 119 -0.35 -2.96 8.67
C ARG A 119 0.31 -1.81 9.45
N ARG A 120 0.15 -0.58 8.98
CA ARG A 120 0.86 0.59 9.52
C ARG A 120 0.07 1.36 10.55
N ALA A 121 -1.25 1.47 10.37
CA ALA A 121 -2.10 2.39 11.12
C ALA A 121 -3.23 1.68 11.90
N MET A 122 -3.50 0.40 11.63
CA MET A 122 -4.55 -0.35 12.30
C MET A 122 -4.00 -1.47 13.21
N PRO A 123 -4.76 -1.86 14.25
CA PRO A 123 -5.96 -1.20 14.78
C PRO A 123 -5.62 0.18 15.35
N PHE A 124 -6.54 1.14 15.28
CA PHE A 124 -6.27 2.55 15.63
C PHE A 124 -5.65 2.74 17.03
N ALA A 125 -6.12 1.98 18.02
CA ALA A 125 -5.63 2.06 19.39
C ALA A 125 -4.23 1.43 19.58
N THR A 126 -3.85 0.48 18.73
CA THR A 126 -2.60 -0.27 18.84
C THR A 126 -2.00 -0.57 17.44
N PRO A 127 -1.57 0.46 16.68
CA PRO A 127 -1.12 0.26 15.31
C PRO A 127 0.08 -0.69 15.22
N GLY A 128 0.04 -1.60 14.25
CA GLY A 128 1.16 -2.51 13.96
C GLY A 128 1.32 -3.69 14.91
N ILE A 129 0.30 -4.01 15.71
CA ILE A 129 0.25 -5.22 16.54
C ILE A 129 -0.02 -6.49 15.72
N LEU A 130 -0.67 -6.35 14.56
CA LEU A 130 -1.01 -7.48 13.70
C LEU A 130 0.23 -7.98 12.97
N SER A 131 0.38 -9.31 12.91
CA SER A 131 1.33 -10.01 12.06
C SER A 131 0.97 -9.84 10.57
N ASN A 132 1.91 -10.13 9.67
CA ASN A 132 1.62 -10.04 8.23
C ASN A 132 0.49 -10.99 7.80
N ASP A 133 0.43 -12.19 8.39
CA ASP A 133 -0.62 -13.18 8.13
C ASP A 133 -1.99 -12.64 8.55
N GLU A 134 -2.10 -12.05 9.75
CA GLU A 134 -3.33 -11.42 10.23
C GLU A 134 -3.75 -10.22 9.36
N VAL A 135 -2.79 -9.42 8.87
CA VAL A 135 -3.10 -8.34 7.94
C VAL A 135 -3.61 -8.90 6.61
N TYR A 136 -2.97 -9.92 6.04
CA TYR A 136 -3.46 -10.57 4.81
C TYR A 136 -4.86 -11.13 5.00
N ALA A 137 -5.11 -11.80 6.13
CA ALA A 137 -6.38 -12.39 6.46
C ALA A 137 -7.48 -11.32 6.56
N VAL A 138 -7.29 -10.26 7.36
CA VAL A 138 -8.32 -9.22 7.53
C VAL A 138 -8.55 -8.42 6.24
N VAL A 139 -7.51 -8.21 5.43
CA VAL A 139 -7.63 -7.63 4.08
C VAL A 139 -8.49 -8.52 3.19
N ALA A 140 -8.26 -9.84 3.19
CA ALA A 140 -9.08 -10.79 2.43
C ALA A 140 -10.55 -10.70 2.86
N TYR A 141 -10.81 -10.70 4.17
CA TYR A 141 -12.17 -10.58 4.71
C TYR A 141 -12.86 -9.27 4.28
N ILE A 142 -12.19 -8.12 4.38
CA ILE A 142 -12.78 -6.84 3.97
C ILE A 142 -13.09 -6.83 2.46
N LEU A 143 -12.20 -7.39 1.63
CA LEU A 143 -12.42 -7.49 0.19
C LEU A 143 -13.58 -8.44 -0.14
N TYR A 144 -13.69 -9.57 0.57
CA TYR A 144 -14.79 -10.52 0.45
C TYR A 144 -16.13 -9.88 0.85
N GLN A 145 -16.18 -9.15 1.96
CA GLN A 145 -17.37 -8.44 2.41
C GLN A 145 -17.83 -7.35 1.42
N ASN A 146 -16.90 -6.80 0.63
CA ASN A 146 -17.20 -5.90 -0.47
C ASN A 146 -17.52 -6.62 -1.79
N GLY A 147 -17.58 -7.95 -1.82
CA GLY A 147 -17.82 -8.73 -3.04
C GLY A 147 -16.71 -8.61 -4.10
N VAL A 148 -15.50 -8.17 -3.71
CA VAL A 148 -14.37 -7.96 -4.64
C VAL A 148 -13.62 -9.25 -4.94
N ILE A 149 -13.61 -10.18 -3.99
CA ILE A 149 -12.98 -11.50 -4.12
C ILE A 149 -13.94 -12.58 -3.63
N ASP A 150 -13.66 -13.82 -4.04
CA ASP A 150 -14.26 -15.02 -3.43
C ASP A 150 -13.36 -15.56 -2.30
N GLU A 151 -13.76 -16.69 -1.70
CA GLU A 151 -13.03 -17.37 -0.63
C GLU A 151 -12.09 -18.50 -1.12
N SER A 152 -11.82 -18.57 -2.44
CA SER A 152 -11.23 -19.76 -3.06
C SER A 152 -9.71 -19.89 -2.91
N GLU A 153 -8.97 -18.77 -2.85
CA GLU A 153 -7.51 -18.76 -2.65
C GLU A 153 -7.07 -17.87 -1.47
N PRO A 154 -6.02 -18.26 -0.72
CA PRO A 154 -5.45 -17.39 0.31
C PRO A 154 -4.92 -16.08 -0.24
N MET A 155 -5.12 -14.99 0.50
CA MET A 155 -4.53 -13.69 0.21
C MET A 155 -3.06 -13.66 0.63
N ASN A 156 -2.16 -13.22 -0.24
CA ASN A 156 -0.71 -13.17 0.00
C ASN A 156 -0.03 -12.14 -0.92
N ALA A 157 1.31 -12.11 -0.91
CA ALA A 157 2.11 -11.17 -1.70
C ALA A 157 1.93 -11.32 -3.23
N GLN A 158 1.50 -12.49 -3.71
CA GLN A 158 1.28 -12.78 -5.12
C GLN A 158 -0.18 -12.54 -5.53
N THR A 159 -1.14 -12.83 -4.65
CA THR A 159 -2.57 -12.76 -4.97
C THR A 159 -3.12 -11.34 -4.78
N LEU A 160 -2.69 -10.61 -3.73
CA LEU A 160 -3.17 -9.26 -3.42
C LEU A 160 -2.99 -8.23 -4.53
N PRO A 161 -1.83 -8.15 -5.22
CA PRO A 161 -1.66 -7.18 -6.32
C PRO A 161 -2.52 -7.47 -7.54
N ARG A 162 -3.05 -8.71 -7.68
CA ARG A 162 -3.90 -9.12 -8.80
C ARG A 162 -5.37 -8.75 -8.60
N VAL A 163 -5.76 -8.34 -7.39
CA VAL A 163 -7.13 -7.93 -7.08
C VAL A 163 -7.51 -6.70 -7.91
N GLN A 164 -8.59 -6.84 -8.68
CA GLN A 164 -9.15 -5.75 -9.49
C GLN A 164 -10.22 -5.00 -8.69
N MET A 165 -9.83 -3.88 -8.08
CA MET A 165 -10.78 -3.03 -7.37
C MET A 165 -11.73 -2.33 -8.36
N PRO A 166 -13.06 -2.32 -8.13
CA PRO A 166 -14.02 -1.65 -9.01
C PRO A 166 -13.68 -0.17 -9.28
N ALA A 167 -13.19 0.53 -8.25
CA ALA A 167 -12.83 1.94 -8.35
C ALA A 167 -11.59 2.24 -9.22
N ARG A 168 -10.88 1.23 -9.75
CA ARG A 168 -9.83 1.43 -10.77
C ARG A 168 -10.35 2.23 -11.96
N ALA A 169 -11.62 2.04 -12.33
CA ALA A 169 -12.29 2.76 -13.42
C ALA A 169 -12.28 4.30 -13.21
N LEU A 170 -12.26 4.78 -11.95
CA LEU A 170 -12.24 6.21 -11.63
C LEU A 170 -10.89 6.89 -11.96
N LEU A 171 -9.86 6.12 -12.31
CA LEU A 171 -8.56 6.65 -12.73
C LEU A 171 -8.54 7.01 -14.23
N GLU A 172 -9.48 6.47 -14.99
CA GLU A 172 -9.61 6.75 -16.42
C GLU A 172 -10.05 8.21 -16.62
N LEU A 173 -9.48 8.85 -17.64
CA LEU A 173 -9.90 10.20 -18.00
C LEU A 173 -11.19 10.11 -18.82
N ASP A 174 -12.18 10.92 -18.47
CA ASP A 174 -13.34 11.13 -19.32
C ASP A 174 -12.88 11.58 -20.72
N PRO A 175 -13.28 10.89 -21.81
CA PRO A 175 -12.77 11.17 -23.14
C PRO A 175 -13.04 12.60 -23.62
N GLY A 176 -14.19 13.17 -23.23
CA GLY A 176 -14.61 14.50 -23.66
C GLY A 176 -13.95 15.64 -22.88
N THR A 177 -13.90 15.52 -21.56
CA THR A 177 -13.44 16.59 -20.66
C THR A 177 -11.98 16.44 -20.22
N GLN A 178 -11.36 15.27 -20.46
CA GLN A 178 -10.02 14.91 -19.98
C GLN A 178 -9.87 15.04 -18.45
N LYS A 179 -10.97 14.84 -17.71
CA LYS A 179 -11.01 14.87 -16.25
C LYS A 179 -11.32 13.48 -15.70
N ARG A 180 -10.72 13.13 -14.56
CA ARG A 180 -11.07 11.90 -13.80
C ARG A 180 -12.48 11.97 -13.21
N PHE A 181 -12.84 13.15 -12.72
CA PHE A 181 -14.15 13.44 -12.15
C PHE A 181 -14.77 14.62 -12.90
N PRO A 182 -15.39 14.40 -14.08
CA PRO A 182 -15.97 15.48 -14.89
C PRO A 182 -17.03 16.29 -14.15
N TRP A 183 -17.68 15.70 -13.14
CA TRP A 183 -18.67 16.35 -12.30
C TRP A 183 -18.09 17.19 -11.15
N LEU A 184 -16.82 17.02 -10.81
CA LEU A 184 -16.20 17.77 -9.72
C LEU A 184 -15.76 19.16 -10.23
N LYS A 185 -16.31 20.22 -9.62
CA LYS A 185 -15.79 21.57 -9.75
C LYS A 185 -14.92 21.87 -8.54
N LEU A 186 -13.62 21.97 -8.75
CA LEU A 186 -12.70 22.48 -7.73
C LEU A 186 -12.94 23.99 -7.57
N PRO A 187 -12.76 24.53 -6.35
CA PRO A 187 -12.78 25.98 -6.12
C PRO A 187 -11.69 26.70 -6.92
#